data_AF-A0A8T5S389-F1
#
_entry.id   AF-A0A8T5S389-F1
#
_cell.length_a   1.000
_cell.length_b   1.000
_cell.length_c   1.000
_cell.angle_alpha   90.00
_cell.angle_beta   90.00
_cell.angle_gamma   90.00
#
_symmetry.space_group_name_H-M   'P 1'
#
loop_
_entity.id
_entity.type
_entity.pdbx_description
1 polymer ?
#
loop_
_entity_poly.entity_id
_entity_poly.type
_entity_poly.pdbx_seq_one_letter_code
_entity_poly.pdbx_strand_id
1 'polypeptide(L)' 'MDIDKIWTEGEWTTQARQIINGLKNFPKDSKIILILRHSQREEPQSYEKIHHLKLTQEGHSIAKEFGKALPN' A
#
# COMPACT_ATOMS: atom_id res chain seq x y z
N MET A 1 11.43 12.56 5.16
CA MET A 1 10.59 11.40 5.48
C MET A 1 11.38 10.17 5.09
N ASP A 2 11.58 9.25 6.02
CA ASP A 2 12.34 8.03 5.77
C ASP A 2 11.37 6.94 5.30
N ILE A 3 11.24 6.81 3.98
CA ILE A 3 10.29 5.89 3.35
C ILE A 3 10.66 4.44 3.66
N ASP A 4 11.95 4.13 3.70
CA ASP A 4 12.43 2.78 3.99
C ASP A 4 12.04 2.39 5.41
N LYS A 5 12.26 3.29 6.38
CA LYS A 5 11.81 3.07 7.76
C LYS A 5 10.29 2.89 7.88
N ILE A 6 9.50 3.72 7.20
CA ILE A 6 8.04 3.59 7.22
C ILE A 6 7.61 2.27 6.57
N TRP A 7 8.25 1.87 5.48
CA TRP A 7 7.97 0.62 4.81
C TRP A 7 8.33 -0.60 5.66
N THR A 8 9.44 -0.58 6.40
CA THR A 8 9.92 -1.73 7.19
C THR A 8 9.31 -1.82 8.58
N GLU A 9 9.12 -0.68 9.25
CA GLU A 9 8.74 -0.62 10.67
C GLU A 9 7.35 -0.01 10.90
N GLY A 10 6.80 0.70 9.92
CA GLY A 10 5.51 1.39 10.06
C GLY A 10 4.37 0.42 10.41
N GLU A 11 3.53 0.83 11.37
CA GLU A 11 2.38 0.04 11.80
C GLU A 11 1.39 -0.14 10.64
N TRP A 12 1.01 0.96 9.98
CA TRP A 12 0.01 0.96 8.92
C TRP A 12 0.46 0.20 7.65
N THR A 13 1.77 0.03 7.46
CA THR A 13 2.37 -0.74 6.35
C THR A 13 2.55 -2.23 6.66
N THR A 14 2.25 -2.67 7.89
CA THR A 14 2.41 -4.07 8.31
C THR A 14 1.61 -5.04 7.44
N GLN A 15 0.35 -4.72 7.15
CA GLN A 15 -0.51 -5.58 6.33
C GLN A 15 0.05 -5.72 4.90
N ALA A 16 0.58 -4.64 4.34
CA ALA A 16 1.21 -4.66 3.02
C ALA A 16 2.43 -5.60 2.99
N ARG A 17 3.31 -5.52 4.00
CA ARG A 17 4.46 -6.44 4.14
C ARG A 17 4.02 -7.90 4.28
N GLN A 18 2.97 -8.16 5.06
CA GLN A 18 2.42 -9.51 5.26
C GLN A 18 1.85 -10.08 3.97
N ILE A 19 1.14 -9.27 3.18
CA ILE A 19 0.63 -9.68 1.85
C ILE A 19 1.80 -10.08 0.95
N ILE A 20 2.82 -9.23 0.80
CA ILE A 20 3.99 -9.55 -0.04
C ILE A 20 4.67 -10.85 0.39
N ASN A 21 4.83 -11.07 1.69
CA ASN A 21 5.42 -12.31 2.19
C ASN A 21 4.50 -13.52 1.94
N GLY A 22 3.18 -13.36 2.11
CA GLY A 22 2.19 -14.41 1.85
C GLY A 22 2.09 -14.80 0.38
N LEU A 23 2.26 -13.85 -0.54
CA LEU A 23 2.24 -14.10 -1.99
C LEU A 23 3.28 -15.15 -2.42
N LYS A 24 4.42 -15.23 -1.73
CA LYS A 24 5.50 -16.19 -2.02
C LYS A 24 5.12 -17.64 -1.70
N ASN A 25 4.04 -17.85 -0.94
CA ASN A 25 3.61 -19.19 -0.52
C ASN A 25 2.62 -19.83 -1.49
N PHE A 26 2.12 -19.10 -2.49
CA PHE A 26 1.22 -19.65 -3.49
C PHE A 26 1.98 -20.44 -4.56
N PRO A 27 1.40 -21.52 -5.11
CA PRO A 27 1.97 -22.22 -6.26
C PRO A 27 2.20 -21.27 -7.44
N LYS A 28 3.28 -21.48 -8.22
CA LYS A 28 3.68 -20.62 -9.34
C LYS A 28 2.58 -20.38 -10.38
N ASP A 29 1.70 -21.36 -10.60
CA ASP A 29 0.63 -21.29 -11.62
C ASP A 29 -0.71 -20.78 -11.05
N SER A 30 -0.69 -20.16 -9.86
CA SER A 30 -1.89 -19.66 -9.22
C SER A 30 -2.33 -18.33 -9.80
N LYS A 31 -3.63 -18.18 -10.09
CA LYS A 31 -4.23 -16.87 -10.33
C LYS A 31 -4.51 -16.19 -8.99
N ILE A 32 -3.84 -15.08 -8.73
CA ILE A 32 -4.02 -14.29 -7.50
C ILE A 32 -4.77 -13.00 -7.83
N ILE A 33 -5.81 -12.70 -7.05
CA ILE A 33 -6.53 -11.42 -7.10
C ILE A 33 -6.36 -10.74 -5.75
N LEU A 34 -5.83 -9.52 -5.77
CA LEU A 34 -5.64 -8.70 -4.57
C LEU A 34 -6.67 -7.57 -4.54
N ILE A 35 -7.40 -7.46 -3.44
CA ILE A 35 -8.29 -6.33 -3.17
C ILE A 35 -7.65 -5.53 -2.03
N LEU A 36 -7.24 -4.31 -2.34
CA LEU A 36 -6.48 -3.45 -1.43
C LEU A 36 -7.23 -2.15 -1.20
N ARG A 37 -7.16 -1.64 0.03
CA ARG A 37 -7.52 -0.25 0.31
C ARG A 37 -6.40 0.64 -0.23
N HIS A 38 -6.78 1.83 -0.72
CA HIS A 38 -5.81 2.85 -1.10
C HIS A 38 -4.85 3.18 0.06
N SER A 39 -3.64 3.62 -0.26
CA SER A 39 -2.67 4.11 0.71
C SER A 39 -3.14 5.43 1.37
N GLN A 40 -2.32 5.98 2.28
CA GLN A 40 -2.67 7.19 3.02
C GLN A 40 -3.08 8.34 2.10
N ARG A 41 -4.19 8.99 2.45
CA ARG A 41 -4.82 10.06 1.69
C ARG A 41 -4.94 11.31 2.55
N GLU A 42 -4.99 12.47 1.90
CA GLU A 42 -5.32 13.71 2.60
C GLU A 42 -6.69 13.58 3.29
N GLU A 43 -6.81 14.19 4.48
CA GLU A 43 -8.06 14.16 5.25
C GLU A 43 -9.10 15.12 4.65
N PRO A 44 -10.36 14.70 4.46
CA PRO A 44 -11.41 15.58 3.98
C PRO A 44 -11.72 16.69 4.98
N GLN A 45 -11.70 17.94 4.51
CA GLN A 45 -12.26 19.06 5.28
C GLN A 45 -13.79 19.13 5.20
N SER A 46 -14.41 18.47 4.22
CA SER A 46 -15.87 18.33 4.09
C SER A 46 -16.24 17.09 3.27
N TYR A 47 -17.44 16.56 3.49
CA TYR A 47 -17.95 15.37 2.80
C TYR A 47 -18.03 15.54 1.27
N GLU A 48 -18.35 16.74 0.80
CA GLU A 48 -18.48 17.06 -0.62
C GLU A 48 -17.16 16.90 -1.40
N LYS A 49 -16.01 16.95 -0.72
CA LYS A 49 -14.69 16.90 -1.35
C LYS A 49 -14.02 15.52 -1.28
N ILE A 50 -14.67 14.53 -0.67
CA ILE A 50 -14.10 13.19 -0.42
C ILE A 50 -13.66 12.49 -1.72
N HIS A 51 -14.38 12.69 -2.82
CA HIS A 51 -14.13 12.01 -4.09
C HIS A 51 -12.89 12.53 -4.84
N HIS A 52 -12.39 13.71 -4.50
CA HIS A 52 -11.25 14.34 -5.17
C HIS A 52 -9.96 14.35 -4.34
N LEU A 53 -9.98 13.73 -3.16
CA LEU A 53 -8.82 13.65 -2.30
C LEU A 53 -7.71 12.80 -2.96
N LYS A 54 -6.51 13.36 -2.94
CA LYS A 54 -5.30 12.71 -3.46
C LYS A 54 -4.59 11.98 -2.33
N LEU A 55 -3.76 11.00 -2.70
CA LEU A 55 -2.84 10.40 -1.74
C LEU A 55 -1.91 11.49 -1.20
N THR A 56 -1.51 11.34 0.07
CA THR A 56 -0.43 12.15 0.61
C THR A 56 0.87 11.83 -0.13
N GLN A 57 1.90 12.66 0.00
CA GLN A 57 3.23 12.33 -0.53
C GLN A 57 3.75 10.98 0.03
N GLU A 58 3.53 10.73 1.32
CA GLU A 58 3.83 9.45 1.96
C GLU A 58 3.07 8.29 1.31
N GLY A 59 1.76 8.45 1.13
CA GLY A 59 0.90 7.45 0.51
C GLY A 59 1.34 7.10 -0.90
N HIS A 60 1.74 8.09 -1.69
CA HIS A 60 2.32 7.88 -3.02
C HIS A 60 3.64 7.10 -2.98
N SER A 61 4.55 7.46 -2.08
CA SER A 61 5.84 6.78 -1.94
C SER A 61 5.67 5.33 -1.50
N ILE A 62 4.82 5.06 -0.51
CA ILE A 62 4.58 3.70 -0.04
C ILE A 62 3.81 2.85 -1.05
N ALA A 63 2.84 3.42 -1.77
CA ALA A 63 2.16 2.70 -2.86
C ALA A 63 3.16 2.23 -3.94
N LYS A 64 4.17 3.07 -4.23
CA LYS A 64 5.25 2.73 -5.15
C LYS A 64 6.14 1.61 -4.60
N GLU A 65 6.53 1.66 -3.33
CA GLU A 65 7.33 0.58 -2.73
C GLU A 65 6.58 -0.75 -2.68
N PHE A 66 5.28 -0.72 -2.33
CA PHE A 66 4.43 -1.92 -2.42
C PHE A 66 4.41 -2.50 -3.82
N GLY A 67 4.22 -1.66 -4.85
CA GLY A 67 4.21 -2.09 -6.25
C GLY A 67 5.52 -2.73 -6.70
N LYS A 68 6.67 -2.19 -6.29
CA LYS A 68 8.00 -2.78 -6.57
C LYS A 68 8.22 -4.13 -5.89
N ALA A 69 7.57 -4.35 -4.74
CA ALA A 69 7.70 -5.55 -3.94
C ALA A 69 6.77 -6.69 -4.41
N LEU A 70 5.81 -6.40 -5.29
CA LEU A 70 4.97 -7.43 -5.91
C LEU A 70 5.84 -8.39 -6.74
N PRO A 71 5.52 -9.70 -6.75
CA PRO A 71 6.21 -10.66 -7.60
C PRO A 71 6.00 -10.30 -9.08
N ASN A 72 7.08 -10.39 -9.88
CA ASN A 72 7.06 -10.23 -11.34
C ASN A 72 6.65 -11.51 -12.05
#